data_AF-A0AAN8X264-F1
#
_entry.id   AF-A0AAN8X264-F1
#
_cell.length_a   1.000
_cell.length_b   1.000
_cell.length_c   1.000
_cell.angle_alpha   90.00
_cell.angle_beta   90.00
_cell.angle_gamma   90.00
#
_symmetry.space_group_name_H-M   'P 1'
#
loop_
_entity.id
_entity.type
_entity.pdbx_description
1 polymer ?
#
loop_
_entity_poly.entity_id
_entity_poly.type
_entity_poly.pdbx_seq_one_letter_code
_entity_poly.pdbx_strand_id
1 'polypeptide(L)'
;MVQSYIIKFIKVAEVKPEELRINSGETEDAANFLWLVTNSKACPNCKSPIQKNEGCNHMKCSKCKFDFCWVCLEGWKKHSSATGGYFRCNRFDAQNKADEKLGVLMSEATVRNHQMQELNRFIHYYTRFKNHQNSLQMEEPLLRSARDKMEVLATSLPSQEQQGQASVEKGTRFVEEGVKELLKARRVLCGSYVYGYYLEDNGYNKTIFEYMQVG
;
A
#
# COMPACT_ATOMS: atom_id res chain seq x y z
N MET A 1 8.86 3.45 -25.78
CA MET A 1 9.01 3.11 -24.35
C MET A 1 9.50 4.30 -23.52
N VAL A 2 10.66 4.91 -23.79
CA VAL A 2 11.25 6.01 -22.99
C VAL A 2 10.28 7.16 -22.69
N GLN A 3 9.50 7.61 -23.67
CA GLN A 3 8.55 8.72 -23.51
C GLN A 3 7.39 8.41 -22.55
N SER A 4 6.96 7.15 -22.46
CA SER A 4 5.93 6.71 -21.50
C SER A 4 6.45 6.73 -20.06
N TYR A 5 7.72 6.35 -19.86
CA TYR A 5 8.36 6.42 -18.55
C TYR A 5 8.51 7.86 -18.05
N ILE A 6 8.93 8.78 -18.92
CA ILE A 6 9.07 10.21 -18.58
C ILE A 6 7.72 10.78 -18.10
N ILE A 7 6.62 10.49 -18.82
CA ILE A 7 5.28 10.96 -18.42
C ILE A 7 4.85 10.36 -17.07
N LYS A 8 5.11 9.07 -16.83
CA LYS A 8 4.82 8.41 -15.55
C LYS A 8 5.61 9.03 -14.39
N PHE A 9 6.87 9.36 -14.61
CA PHE A 9 7.74 10.03 -13.63
C PHE A 9 7.24 11.42 -13.24
N ILE A 10 6.85 12.24 -14.22
CA ILE A 10 6.35 13.60 -13.98
C ILE A 10 5.10 13.55 -13.10
N LYS A 11 4.14 12.66 -13.41
CA LYS A 11 2.91 12.50 -12.61
C LYS A 11 3.18 12.14 -11.15
N VAL A 12 4.19 11.32 -10.88
CA VAL A 12 4.56 10.92 -9.51
C VAL A 12 5.29 12.07 -8.79
N ALA A 13 6.10 12.86 -9.50
CA ALA A 13 6.86 13.96 -8.92
C ALA A 13 6.00 15.15 -8.46
N GLU A 14 4.80 15.32 -9.03
CA GLU A 14 3.84 16.39 -8.70
C GLU A 14 2.95 16.08 -7.48
N VAL A 15 3.03 14.86 -6.93
CA VAL A 15 2.21 14.45 -5.78
C VAL A 15 2.69 15.12 -4.49
N LYS A 16 1.76 15.67 -3.70
CA LYS A 16 2.03 16.27 -2.39
C LYS A 16 1.89 15.24 -1.26
N PRO A 17 3.00 14.81 -0.63
CA PRO A 17 2.95 13.81 0.42
C PRO A 17 2.18 14.23 1.67
N GLU A 18 2.09 15.53 1.96
CA GLU A 18 1.46 16.05 3.18
C GLU A 18 -0.05 15.82 3.21
N GLU A 19 -0.66 15.61 2.03
CA GLU A 19 -2.08 15.32 1.84
C GLU A 19 -2.38 13.80 1.90
N LEU A 20 -1.34 12.95 1.84
CA LEU A 20 -1.45 11.49 1.85
C LEU A 20 -1.15 10.94 3.24
N ARG A 21 -2.10 11.09 4.17
CA ARG A 21 -2.01 10.48 5.50
C ARG A 21 -2.60 9.08 5.48
N ILE A 22 -1.80 8.08 5.81
CA ILE A 22 -2.26 6.73 6.17
C ILE A 22 -2.01 6.57 7.67
N ASN A 23 -3.06 6.42 8.46
CA ASN A 23 -2.93 6.01 9.85
C ASN A 23 -3.03 4.47 9.92
N SER A 24 -2.11 3.81 10.65
CA SER A 24 -2.20 2.36 10.88
C SER A 24 -3.54 1.96 11.51
N GLY A 25 -4.11 2.82 12.36
CA GLY A 25 -5.45 2.62 12.92
C GLY A 25 -6.55 2.55 11.85
N GLU A 26 -6.47 3.36 10.80
CA GLU A 26 -7.47 3.35 9.71
C GLU A 26 -7.40 2.07 8.88
N THR A 27 -6.21 1.48 8.74
CA THR A 27 -6.03 0.21 8.03
C THR A 27 -6.62 -0.97 8.82
N GLU A 28 -6.37 -1.01 10.12
CA GLU A 28 -6.93 -2.00 11.03
C GLU A 28 -8.46 -1.84 11.13
N ASP A 29 -8.95 -0.61 11.24
CA ASP A 29 -10.39 -0.33 11.30
C ASP A 29 -11.12 -0.73 10.02
N ALA A 30 -10.54 -0.49 8.84
CA ALA A 30 -11.13 -0.92 7.57
C ALA A 30 -11.20 -2.45 7.44
N ALA A 31 -10.14 -3.15 7.86
CA ALA A 31 -10.10 -4.61 7.88
C ALA A 31 -11.07 -5.19 8.93
N ASN A 32 -11.10 -4.61 10.13
CA ASN A 32 -12.00 -4.99 11.21
C ASN A 32 -13.47 -4.77 10.81
N PHE A 33 -13.77 -3.66 10.15
CA PHE A 33 -15.11 -3.37 9.64
C PHE A 33 -15.55 -4.39 8.59
N LEU A 34 -14.67 -4.73 7.64
CA LEU A 34 -14.94 -5.78 6.65
C LEU A 34 -15.16 -7.14 7.32
N TRP A 35 -14.39 -7.48 8.36
CA TRP A 35 -14.59 -8.71 9.11
C TRP A 35 -15.94 -8.71 9.86
N LEU A 36 -16.29 -7.59 10.51
CA LEU A 36 -17.54 -7.45 11.25
C LEU A 36 -18.77 -7.57 10.34
N VAL A 37 -18.80 -6.92 9.18
CA VAL A 37 -19.94 -7.00 8.26
C VAL A 37 -20.07 -8.35 7.56
N THR A 38 -18.98 -9.12 7.43
CA THR A 38 -18.99 -10.45 6.81
C THR A 38 -19.34 -11.57 7.80
N ASN A 39 -19.03 -11.40 9.09
CA ASN A 39 -19.13 -12.48 10.08
C ASN A 39 -20.18 -12.23 11.18
N SER A 40 -20.86 -11.08 11.19
CA SER A 40 -21.81 -10.73 12.25
C SER A 40 -23.08 -10.03 11.72
N LYS A 41 -24.16 -10.06 12.51
CA LYS A 41 -25.37 -9.25 12.32
C LYS A 41 -25.58 -8.31 13.49
N ALA A 42 -26.10 -7.12 13.24
CA ALA A 42 -26.41 -6.16 14.30
C ALA A 42 -27.64 -6.58 15.10
N CYS A 43 -27.58 -6.45 16.43
CA CYS A 43 -28.73 -6.64 17.30
C CYS A 43 -29.88 -5.71 16.89
N PRO A 44 -31.12 -6.18 16.69
CA PRO A 44 -32.22 -5.30 16.27
C PRO A 44 -32.55 -4.21 17.28
N ASN A 45 -32.31 -4.47 18.57
CA ASN A 45 -32.59 -3.53 19.67
C ASN A 45 -31.45 -2.52 19.90
N CYS A 46 -30.22 -2.99 20.19
CA CYS A 46 -29.12 -2.11 20.60
C CYS A 46 -27.98 -1.98 19.57
N LYS A 47 -28.12 -2.58 18.39
CA LYS A 47 -27.16 -2.56 17.27
C LYS A 47 -25.77 -3.15 17.54
N SER A 48 -25.50 -3.74 18.71
CA SER A 48 -24.23 -4.43 18.95
C SER A 48 -24.05 -5.59 17.94
N PRO A 49 -22.85 -5.81 17.39
CA PRO A 49 -22.59 -6.94 16.49
C PRO A 49 -22.76 -8.27 17.24
N ILE A 50 -23.39 -9.23 16.60
CA ILE A 50 -23.64 -10.58 17.12
C ILE A 50 -23.19 -11.57 16.06
N GLN A 51 -22.26 -12.45 16.42
CA GLN A 51 -21.86 -13.59 15.59
C GLN A 51 -22.85 -14.73 15.82
N LYS A 52 -23.18 -15.49 14.76
CA LYS A 52 -24.10 -16.63 14.87
C LYS A 52 -23.47 -17.75 15.70
N ASN A 53 -24.24 -18.34 16.61
CA ASN A 53 -23.87 -19.59 17.29
C ASN A 53 -24.32 -20.79 16.42
N GLU A 54 -23.63 -21.93 16.51
CA GLU A 54 -23.66 -23.11 15.63
C GLU A 54 -25.03 -23.84 15.46
N GLY A 55 -26.13 -23.16 15.13
CA GLY A 55 -27.35 -23.78 14.61
C GLY A 55 -28.69 -23.23 15.11
N CYS A 56 -28.73 -22.42 16.16
CA CYS A 56 -30.00 -21.91 16.70
C CYS A 56 -30.40 -20.55 16.08
N ASN A 57 -31.62 -20.44 15.56
CA ASN A 57 -32.16 -19.16 15.07
C ASN A 57 -32.68 -18.27 16.21
N HIS A 58 -32.90 -18.80 17.41
CA HIS A 58 -33.18 -18.00 18.60
C HIS A 58 -31.85 -17.47 19.16
N MET A 59 -31.67 -16.15 19.09
CA MET A 59 -30.48 -15.50 19.61
C MET A 59 -30.84 -14.53 20.73
N LYS A 60 -29.97 -14.47 21.74
CA LYS A 60 -30.06 -13.52 22.84
C LYS A 60 -28.86 -12.59 22.76
N CYS A 61 -29.10 -11.29 22.68
CA CYS A 61 -28.02 -10.30 22.66
C CYS A 61 -27.24 -10.35 23.99
N SER A 62 -25.91 -10.50 23.93
CA SER A 62 -25.05 -10.49 25.12
C SER A 62 -25.10 -9.16 25.87
N LYS A 63 -25.24 -8.04 25.14
CA LYS A 63 -25.26 -6.67 25.67
C LYS A 63 -26.60 -6.26 26.29
N CYS A 64 -27.70 -6.30 25.51
CA CYS A 64 -29.01 -5.82 25.97
C CYS A 64 -29.99 -6.94 26.37
N LYS A 65 -29.57 -8.20 26.31
CA LYS A 65 -30.35 -9.40 26.66
C LYS A 65 -31.64 -9.59 25.85
N PHE A 66 -31.85 -8.81 24.79
CA PHE A 66 -33.00 -8.94 23.89
C PHE A 66 -32.96 -10.27 23.13
N ASP A 67 -34.07 -11.00 23.18
CA ASP A 67 -34.30 -12.24 22.45
C ASP A 67 -34.89 -11.95 21.07
N PHE A 68 -34.23 -12.43 20.01
CA PHE A 68 -34.61 -12.18 18.62
C PHE A 68 -34.35 -13.39 17.72
N CYS A 69 -34.93 -13.37 16.52
CA CYS A 69 -34.69 -14.37 15.50
C CYS A 69 -33.52 -13.95 14.58
N TRP A 70 -32.53 -14.81 14.39
CA TRP A 70 -31.35 -14.56 13.54
C TRP A 70 -31.70 -14.33 12.06
N VAL A 71 -32.80 -14.93 11.60
CA VAL A 71 -33.23 -14.87 10.20
C VAL A 71 -33.83 -13.51 9.90
N CYS A 72 -34.90 -13.14 10.61
CA CYS A 72 -35.68 -11.93 10.31
C CYS A 72 -35.37 -10.73 11.20
N LEU A 73 -34.48 -10.88 12.19
CA LEU A 73 -34.08 -9.83 13.14
C LEU A 73 -35.25 -9.23 13.95
N GLU A 74 -36.34 -9.97 14.10
CA GLU A 74 -37.49 -9.55 14.89
C GLU A 74 -37.47 -10.17 16.29
N GLY A 75 -38.19 -9.55 17.24
CA GLY A 75 -38.31 -10.06 18.61
C GLY A 75 -38.82 -11.50 18.65
N TRP A 76 -38.18 -12.34 19.48
CA TRP A 76 -38.51 -13.78 19.55
C TRP A 76 -39.96 -14.01 19.96
N LYS A 77 -40.54 -13.11 20.78
CA LYS A 77 -41.97 -13.14 21.17
C LYS A 77 -42.96 -13.16 19.99
N LYS A 78 -42.55 -12.68 18.80
CA LYS A 78 -43.37 -12.72 17.57
C LYS A 78 -43.38 -14.10 16.89
N HIS A 79 -42.54 -15.02 17.35
CA HIS A 79 -42.46 -16.40 16.86
C HIS A 79 -43.24 -17.28 17.82
N SER A 80 -44.47 -17.64 17.44
CA SER A 80 -45.36 -18.53 18.19
C SER A 80 -45.94 -19.58 17.25
N SER A 81 -46.74 -20.51 17.77
CA SER A 81 -47.43 -21.51 16.95
C SER A 81 -48.31 -20.88 15.84
N ALA A 82 -48.76 -19.64 16.01
CA ALA A 82 -49.58 -18.91 15.03
C ALA A 82 -48.79 -18.34 13.83
N THR A 83 -47.46 -18.25 13.91
CA THR A 83 -46.59 -17.65 12.86
C THR A 83 -45.72 -18.66 12.12
N GLY A 84 -46.07 -19.95 12.17
CA GLY A 84 -45.30 -21.05 11.56
C GLY A 84 -44.44 -21.86 12.54
N GLY A 85 -44.55 -21.57 13.84
CA GLY A 85 -43.88 -22.29 14.93
C GLY A 85 -42.52 -21.69 15.33
N TYR A 86 -42.03 -22.09 16.51
CA TYR A 86 -40.79 -21.58 17.11
C TYR A 86 -39.51 -21.90 16.29
N PHE A 87 -39.57 -22.83 15.34
CA PHE A 87 -38.40 -23.33 14.60
C PHE A 87 -38.38 -22.94 13.12
N ARG A 88 -39.46 -22.38 12.55
CA ARG A 88 -39.55 -22.06 11.12
C ARG A 88 -39.94 -20.59 10.93
N CYS A 89 -38.95 -19.75 10.66
CA CYS A 89 -39.18 -18.40 10.16
C CYS A 89 -39.15 -18.45 8.63
N ASN A 90 -40.30 -18.29 7.96
CA ASN A 90 -40.43 -18.28 6.50
C ASN A 90 -40.62 -16.86 5.92
N ARG A 91 -40.31 -15.81 6.70
CA ARG A 91 -40.54 -14.41 6.30
C ARG A 91 -39.52 -13.97 5.25
N PHE A 92 -39.75 -14.39 4.01
CA PHE A 92 -38.92 -14.13 2.84
C PHE A 92 -38.62 -12.63 2.65
N ASP A 93 -39.62 -11.76 2.76
CA ASP A 93 -39.43 -10.31 2.55
C ASP A 93 -38.55 -9.63 3.61
N ALA A 94 -38.63 -10.08 4.86
CA ALA A 94 -37.80 -9.54 5.94
C ALA A 94 -36.34 -10.01 5.79
N GLN A 95 -36.16 -11.24 5.32
CA GLN A 95 -34.85 -11.79 5.01
C GLN A 95 -34.22 -11.07 3.81
N ASN A 96 -34.96 -10.89 2.71
CA ASN A 96 -34.46 -10.17 1.53
C ASN A 96 -34.02 -8.75 1.85
N LYS A 97 -34.79 -8.00 2.64
CA LYS A 97 -34.41 -6.63 3.05
C LYS A 97 -33.15 -6.61 3.93
N ALA A 98 -33.00 -7.59 4.82
CA ALA A 98 -31.81 -7.70 5.67
C ALA A 98 -30.58 -8.08 4.84
N ASP A 99 -30.74 -9.00 3.89
CA ASP A 99 -29.67 -9.49 3.02
C ASP A 99 -29.26 -8.42 1.99
N GLU A 100 -30.21 -7.66 1.42
CA GLU A 100 -29.94 -6.52 0.54
C GLU A 100 -29.15 -5.42 1.28
N LYS A 101 -29.59 -5.06 2.49
CA LYS A 101 -28.88 -4.08 3.32
C LYS A 101 -27.48 -4.56 3.71
N LEU A 102 -27.31 -5.85 3.98
CA LEU A 102 -26.01 -6.45 4.26
C LEU A 102 -25.10 -6.40 3.02
N GLY A 103 -25.65 -6.67 1.83
CA GLY A 103 -24.94 -6.60 0.57
C GLY A 103 -24.38 -5.20 0.27
N VAL A 104 -25.18 -4.15 0.51
CA VAL A 104 -24.72 -2.75 0.35
C VAL A 104 -23.55 -2.45 1.31
N LEU A 105 -23.70 -2.76 2.59
CA LEU A 105 -22.65 -2.53 3.60
C LEU A 105 -21.36 -3.31 3.30
N MET A 106 -21.48 -4.55 2.82
CA MET A 106 -20.34 -5.37 2.44
C MET A 106 -19.63 -4.80 1.21
N SER A 107 -20.39 -4.35 0.20
CA SER A 107 -19.83 -3.68 -0.97
C SER A 107 -19.06 -2.41 -0.57
N GLU A 108 -19.66 -1.55 0.27
CA GLU A 108 -19.00 -0.33 0.77
C GLU A 108 -17.73 -0.62 1.58
N ALA A 109 -17.76 -1.65 2.43
CA ALA A 109 -16.59 -2.09 3.20
C ALA A 109 -15.46 -2.57 2.29
N THR A 110 -15.80 -3.36 1.27
CA THR A 110 -14.85 -3.92 0.31
C THR A 110 -14.20 -2.82 -0.52
N VAL A 111 -14.99 -1.86 -1.02
CA VAL A 111 -14.47 -0.72 -1.79
C VAL A 111 -13.51 0.12 -0.94
N ARG A 112 -13.87 0.43 0.32
CA ARG A 112 -12.98 1.16 1.24
C ARG A 112 -11.69 0.41 1.52
N ASN A 113 -11.77 -0.89 1.77
CA ASN A 113 -10.58 -1.72 2.00
C ASN A 113 -9.67 -1.74 0.76
N HIS A 114 -10.23 -1.90 -0.43
CA HIS A 114 -9.49 -1.86 -1.69
C HIS A 114 -8.83 -0.49 -1.93
N GLN A 115 -9.57 0.62 -1.76
CA GLN A 115 -9.00 1.97 -1.87
C GLN A 115 -7.82 2.17 -0.91
N MET A 116 -7.92 1.65 0.32
CA MET A 116 -6.84 1.69 1.29
C MET A 116 -5.63 0.86 0.87
N GLN A 117 -5.84 -0.33 0.30
CA GLN A 117 -4.75 -1.16 -0.25
C GLN A 117 -4.01 -0.47 -1.40
N GLU A 118 -4.75 0.16 -2.31
CA GLU A 118 -4.16 0.93 -3.42
C GLU A 118 -3.36 2.14 -2.91
N LEU A 119 -3.84 2.84 -1.89
CA LEU A 119 -3.14 3.95 -1.26
C LEU A 119 -1.85 3.47 -0.56
N ASN A 120 -1.91 2.38 0.20
CA ASN A 120 -0.74 1.76 0.83
C ASN A 120 0.32 1.38 -0.20
N ARG A 121 -0.13 0.79 -1.32
CA ARG A 121 0.73 0.45 -2.46
C ARG A 121 1.39 1.71 -3.02
N PHE A 122 0.64 2.78 -3.27
CA PHE A 122 1.21 4.05 -3.73
C PHE A 122 2.28 4.59 -2.77
N ILE A 123 1.98 4.67 -1.47
CA ILE A 123 2.94 5.18 -0.47
C ILE A 123 4.22 4.34 -0.44
N HIS A 124 4.12 3.02 -0.52
CA HIS A 124 5.28 2.14 -0.54
C HIS A 124 6.30 2.51 -1.63
N TYR A 125 5.82 2.68 -2.87
CA TYR A 125 6.68 3.02 -4.01
C TYR A 125 7.12 4.49 -3.97
N TYR A 126 6.22 5.40 -3.61
CA TYR A 126 6.50 6.82 -3.57
C TYR A 126 7.57 7.18 -2.53
N THR A 127 7.49 6.64 -1.31
CA THR A 127 8.47 6.92 -0.25
C THR A 127 9.88 6.47 -0.66
N ARG A 128 10.02 5.35 -1.35
CA ARG A 128 11.32 4.84 -1.82
C ARG A 128 11.86 5.65 -3.00
N PHE A 129 10.99 6.02 -3.94
CA PHE A 129 11.33 6.98 -4.99
C PHE A 129 11.87 8.29 -4.39
N LYS A 130 11.15 8.87 -3.42
CA LYS A 130 11.55 10.11 -2.75
C LYS A 130 12.86 9.97 -1.98
N ASN A 131 13.06 8.83 -1.31
CA ASN A 131 14.31 8.55 -0.60
C ASN A 131 15.52 8.60 -1.56
N HIS A 132 15.43 7.90 -2.70
CA HIS A 132 16.51 7.92 -3.69
C HIS A 132 16.66 9.26 -4.41
N GLN A 133 15.57 10.00 -4.64
CA GLN A 133 15.63 11.35 -5.19
C GLN A 133 16.38 12.30 -4.25
N ASN A 134 16.10 12.22 -2.95
CA ASN A 134 16.79 13.02 -1.93
C ASN A 134 18.28 12.62 -1.83
N SER A 135 18.59 11.32 -1.83
CA SER A 135 19.98 10.84 -1.86
C SER A 135 20.73 11.35 -3.10
N LEU A 136 20.11 11.29 -4.29
CA LEU A 136 20.69 11.83 -5.51
C LEU A 136 21.04 13.32 -5.36
N GLN A 137 20.11 14.13 -4.82
CA GLN A 137 20.32 15.57 -4.63
C GLN A 137 21.47 15.86 -3.66
N MET A 138 21.62 15.06 -2.59
CA MET A 138 22.73 15.19 -1.64
C MET A 138 24.07 14.71 -2.20
N GLU A 139 24.07 13.71 -3.07
CA GLU A 139 25.27 13.12 -3.67
C GLU A 139 25.76 13.90 -4.90
N GLU A 140 24.90 14.68 -5.58
CA GLU A 140 25.25 15.43 -6.80
C GLU A 140 26.43 16.41 -6.62
N PRO A 141 26.57 17.15 -5.50
CA PRO A 141 27.73 17.99 -5.23
C PRO A 141 29.06 17.22 -5.10
N LEU A 142 29.03 15.91 -4.79
CA LEU A 142 30.24 15.09 -4.66
C LEU A 142 31.01 15.02 -5.98
N LEU A 143 30.34 15.16 -7.13
CA LEU A 143 31.00 15.18 -8.43
C LEU A 143 31.97 16.35 -8.55
N ARG A 144 31.55 17.54 -8.09
CA ARG A 144 32.43 18.72 -8.05
C ARG A 144 33.54 18.52 -7.04
N SER A 145 33.22 18.08 -5.83
CA SER A 145 34.22 17.85 -4.79
C SER A 145 35.28 16.82 -5.19
N ALA A 146 34.88 15.75 -5.90
CA ALA A 146 35.78 14.76 -6.45
C ALA A 146 36.72 15.38 -7.48
N ARG A 147 36.19 16.16 -8.44
CA ARG A 147 37.02 16.86 -9.44
C ARG A 147 38.04 17.78 -8.79
N ASP A 148 37.61 18.67 -7.90
CA ASP A 148 38.47 19.65 -7.25
C ASP A 148 39.61 18.97 -6.46
N LYS A 149 39.28 17.90 -5.71
CA LYS A 149 40.28 17.14 -4.95
C LYS A 149 41.24 16.38 -5.86
N MET A 150 40.76 15.83 -6.97
CA MET A 150 41.62 15.10 -7.91
C MET A 150 42.58 16.04 -8.66
N GLU A 151 42.18 17.29 -8.93
CA GLU A 151 43.05 18.31 -9.51
C GLU A 151 44.18 18.72 -8.55
N VAL A 152 43.85 18.91 -7.27
CA VAL A 152 44.86 19.19 -6.22
C VAL A 152 45.87 18.04 -6.09
N LEU A 153 45.41 16.79 -6.13
CA LEU A 153 46.29 15.61 -6.08
C LEU A 153 47.16 15.49 -7.34
N ALA A 154 46.60 15.76 -8.52
CA ALA A 154 47.37 15.75 -9.78
C ALA A 154 48.50 16.79 -9.78
N THR A 155 48.29 17.94 -9.13
CA THR A 155 49.26 19.05 -9.07
C THR A 155 50.33 18.84 -7.99
N SER A 156 50.09 17.99 -6.98
CA SER A 156 50.98 17.78 -5.84
C SER A 156 51.93 16.57 -6.00
N LEU A 157 51.76 15.78 -7.05
CA LEU A 157 52.67 14.66 -7.38
C LEU A 157 53.97 15.22 -7.99
N PRO A 158 55.16 14.90 -7.43
CA PRO A 158 56.42 15.33 -8.01
C PRO A 158 56.59 14.70 -9.39
N SER A 159 56.94 15.54 -10.37
CA SER A 159 57.25 15.20 -11.75
C SER A 159 58.29 14.07 -11.81
N GLN A 160 57.86 12.81 -11.88
CA GLN A 160 58.73 11.78 -12.46
C GLN A 160 58.74 11.99 -13.97
N GLU A 161 59.93 12.32 -14.44
CA GLU A 161 60.27 12.75 -15.78
C GLU A 161 59.74 11.81 -16.87
N GLN A 162 59.22 12.43 -17.94
CA GLN A 162 59.18 11.92 -19.32
C GLN A 162 58.10 10.91 -19.77
N GLN A 163 57.01 10.69 -19.03
CA GLN A 163 55.79 10.10 -19.62
C GLN A 163 54.52 10.91 -19.31
N GLY A 164 54.42 12.06 -19.97
CA GLY A 164 53.18 12.74 -20.38
C GLY A 164 52.23 13.23 -19.27
N GLN A 165 51.94 14.53 -19.25
CA GLN A 165 50.83 15.15 -18.50
C GLN A 165 49.50 14.38 -18.61
N ALA A 166 49.27 13.68 -19.72
CA ALA A 166 48.11 12.82 -19.95
C ALA A 166 48.03 11.53 -19.07
N SER A 167 49.13 11.13 -18.41
CA SER A 167 49.20 9.91 -17.60
C SER A 167 48.64 10.12 -16.18
N VAL A 168 48.94 11.27 -15.56
CA VAL A 168 48.45 11.62 -14.21
C VAL A 168 46.96 11.96 -14.22
N GLU A 169 46.49 12.66 -15.27
CA GLU A 169 45.07 12.98 -15.49
C GLU A 169 44.20 11.71 -15.67
N LYS A 170 44.79 10.61 -16.16
CA LYS A 170 44.13 9.30 -16.22
C LYS A 170 44.10 8.57 -14.88
N GLY A 171 45.08 8.78 -14.01
CA GLY A 171 45.24 8.06 -12.74
C GLY A 171 44.17 8.40 -11.69
N THR A 172 43.59 9.61 -11.73
CA THR A 172 42.60 10.09 -10.75
C THR A 172 41.16 10.06 -11.28
N ARG A 173 40.98 9.81 -12.58
CA ARG A 173 39.68 9.82 -13.26
C ARG A 173 38.68 8.78 -12.72
N PHE A 174 39.16 7.66 -12.20
CA PHE A 174 38.30 6.60 -11.65
C PHE A 174 37.42 7.08 -10.48
N VAL A 175 37.88 8.08 -9.71
CA VAL A 175 37.12 8.66 -8.59
C VAL A 175 35.89 9.41 -9.12
N GLU A 176 36.08 10.23 -10.15
CA GLU A 176 34.98 10.92 -10.81
C GLU A 176 34.03 9.93 -11.50
N GLU A 177 34.56 8.89 -12.14
CA GLU A 177 33.76 7.83 -12.77
C GLU A 177 32.94 7.05 -11.73
N GLY A 178 33.50 6.75 -10.57
CA GLY A 178 32.77 6.13 -9.46
C GLY A 178 31.59 6.99 -8.97
N VAL A 179 31.78 8.31 -8.82
CA VAL A 179 30.68 9.22 -8.47
C VAL A 179 29.64 9.28 -9.59
N LYS A 180 30.06 9.30 -10.87
CA LYS A 180 29.11 9.26 -12.00
C LYS A 180 28.27 8.00 -11.99
N GLU A 181 28.86 6.83 -11.71
CA GLU A 181 28.11 5.58 -11.62
C GLU A 181 27.18 5.54 -10.40
N LEU A 182 27.58 6.10 -9.26
CA LEU A 182 26.68 6.28 -8.11
C LEU A 182 25.44 7.09 -8.50
N LEU A 183 25.62 8.25 -9.14
CA LEU A 183 24.50 9.12 -9.55
C LEU A 183 23.61 8.44 -10.60
N LYS A 184 24.20 7.68 -11.54
CA LYS A 184 23.43 6.88 -12.51
C LYS A 184 22.62 5.81 -11.80
N ALA A 185 23.21 5.06 -10.87
CA ALA A 185 22.53 4.03 -10.10
C ALA A 185 21.34 4.62 -9.31
N ARG A 186 21.51 5.80 -8.68
CA ARG A 186 20.40 6.51 -8.01
C ARG A 186 19.25 6.85 -8.95
N ARG A 187 19.54 7.35 -10.17
CA ARG A 187 18.52 7.65 -11.17
C ARG A 187 17.78 6.38 -11.63
N VAL A 188 18.52 5.28 -11.84
CA VAL A 188 17.93 3.97 -12.16
C VAL A 188 17.04 3.50 -11.02
N LEU A 189 17.47 3.62 -9.76
CA LEU A 189 16.68 3.26 -8.58
C LEU A 189 15.40 4.10 -8.47
N CYS A 190 15.46 5.42 -8.70
CA CYS A 190 14.25 6.23 -8.77
C CYS A 190 13.28 5.68 -9.83
N GLY A 191 13.79 5.33 -11.02
CA GLY A 191 12.96 4.81 -12.11
C GLY A 191 12.45 3.41 -11.92
N SER A 192 13.18 2.57 -11.19
CA SER A 192 12.72 1.23 -10.87
C SER A 192 11.50 1.29 -9.95
N TYR A 193 11.43 2.19 -8.95
CA TYR A 193 10.22 2.32 -8.13
C TYR A 193 9.01 2.86 -8.90
N VAL A 194 9.21 3.81 -9.82
CA VAL A 194 8.12 4.28 -10.70
C VAL A 194 7.66 3.15 -11.63
N TYR A 195 8.58 2.38 -12.19
CA TYR A 195 8.25 1.24 -13.04
C TYR A 195 7.50 0.16 -12.27
N GLY A 196 8.00 -0.24 -11.10
CA GLY A 196 7.39 -1.25 -10.24
C GLY A 196 5.96 -0.91 -9.84
N TYR A 197 5.65 0.37 -9.58
CA TYR A 197 4.28 0.81 -9.31
C TYR A 197 3.32 0.61 -10.50
N TYR A 198 3.80 0.64 -11.73
CA TYR A 198 2.99 0.40 -12.93
C TYR A 198 3.20 -0.99 -13.52
N LEU A 199 3.99 -1.85 -12.87
CA LEU A 199 4.22 -3.21 -13.30
C LEU A 199 3.02 -4.07 -12.87
N GLU A 200 2.35 -4.67 -13.84
CA GLU A 200 1.26 -5.61 -13.59
C GLU A 200 1.79 -6.92 -13.03
N ASP A 201 1.03 -7.51 -12.11
CA ASP A 201 1.41 -8.74 -11.42
C ASP A 201 1.08 -9.96 -12.28
N ASN A 202 1.94 -10.22 -13.27
CA ASN A 202 1.77 -11.33 -14.21
C ASN A 202 2.48 -12.61 -13.70
N GLY A 203 2.71 -12.71 -12.39
CA GLY A 203 3.40 -13.83 -11.73
C GLY A 203 4.89 -13.56 -11.52
N TYR A 204 5.76 -14.10 -12.37
CA TYR A 204 7.21 -14.18 -12.12
C TYR A 204 7.97 -12.87 -12.39
N ASN A 205 7.50 -12.04 -13.33
CA ASN A 205 8.23 -10.83 -13.75
C ASN A 205 8.39 -9.82 -12.61
N LYS A 206 7.37 -9.66 -11.79
CA LYS A 206 7.39 -8.73 -10.66
C LYS A 206 8.30 -9.22 -9.54
N THR A 207 8.24 -10.51 -9.20
CA THR A 207 9.13 -11.11 -8.20
C THR A 207 10.60 -11.02 -8.60
N ILE A 208 10.94 -11.32 -9.86
CA ILE A 208 12.32 -11.21 -10.36
C ILE A 208 12.77 -9.75 -10.36
N PHE A 209 11.91 -8.82 -10.79
CA PHE A 209 12.19 -7.39 -10.77
C PHE A 209 12.46 -6.88 -9.35
N GLU A 210 11.62 -7.23 -8.37
CA GLU A 210 11.78 -6.84 -6.97
C GLU A 210 13.07 -7.43 -6.37
N TYR A 211 13.41 -8.68 -6.71
CA TYR A 211 14.68 -9.30 -6.30
C TYR A 211 15.90 -8.52 -6.83
N MET A 212 15.89 -8.14 -8.12
CA MET A 212 16.97 -7.35 -8.73
C MET A 212 17.04 -5.90 -8.23
N GLN A 213 16.00 -5.39 -7.58
CA GLN A 213 15.97 -4.03 -7.04
C GLN A 213 16.66 -3.92 -5.67
N VAL A 214 16.82 -5.05 -4.97
CA VAL A 214 17.36 -5.15 -3.60
C VAL A 214 18.72 -5.85 -3.56
N GLY A 215 19.01 -6.74 -4.51
CA GLY A 215 20.31 -7.41 -4.68
C GLY A 215 21.35 -6.51 -5.35
#